data_AF-A0A1C5UA60-F1
#
_entry.id   AF-A0A1C5UA60-F1
#
_cell.length_a   1.000
_cell.length_b   1.000
_cell.length_c   1.000
_cell.angle_alpha   90.00
_cell.angle_beta   90.00
_cell.angle_gamma   90.00
#
_symmetry.space_group_name_H-M   'P 1'
#
loop_
_entity.id
_entity.type
_entity.pdbx_description
1 polymer ?
#
loop_
_entity_poly.entity_id
_entity_poly.type
_entity_poly.pdbx_seq_one_letter_code
_entity_poly.pdbx_strand_id
1 'polypeptide(L)'
;MLKSVLKFVFDNIGNPLSSKKISDTMTSLGRKINSRTVEKYLEAFSESYIIYPAKRYNIKGKEYLKSLEKYYIVDIGMRYMLLGSKMMDTGHILENVVYLEEDMMYMLVKLIIMKLILLHKIIKVQFIIR
;
A
#
# COMPACT_ATOMS: atom_id res chain seq x y z
N MET A 1 6.71 -8.98 16.70
CA MET A 1 5.95 -7.74 16.50
C MET A 1 5.60 -7.52 15.03
N LEU A 2 6.59 -7.51 14.11
CA LEU A 2 6.37 -7.40 12.65
C LEU A 2 5.26 -8.30 12.10
N LYS A 3 5.36 -9.62 12.33
CA LYS A 3 4.35 -10.60 11.87
C LYS A 3 2.94 -10.33 12.41
N SER A 4 2.82 -9.75 13.60
CA SER A 4 1.52 -9.39 14.18
C SER A 4 0.90 -8.19 13.46
N VAL A 5 1.72 -7.19 13.11
CA VAL A 5 1.28 -6.04 12.31
C VAL A 5 0.88 -6.49 10.90
N LEU A 6 1.68 -7.35 10.26
CA LEU A 6 1.34 -7.89 8.93
C LEU A 6 0.00 -8.64 8.93
N LYS A 7 -0.19 -9.54 9.91
CA LYS A 7 -1.46 -10.26 10.10
C LYS A 7 -2.64 -9.32 10.28
N PHE A 8 -2.46 -8.27 11.09
CA PHE A 8 -3.49 -7.27 11.32
C PHE A 8 -3.85 -6.51 10.03
N VAL A 9 -2.86 -6.07 9.25
CA VAL A 9 -3.07 -5.39 7.96
C VAL A 9 -3.83 -6.31 7.00
N PHE A 10 -3.45 -7.58 6.92
CA PHE A 10 -4.09 -8.58 6.04
C PHE A 10 -5.53 -8.92 6.46
N ASP A 11 -5.89 -8.74 7.72
CA ASP A 11 -7.27 -8.92 8.20
C ASP A 11 -8.11 -7.65 7.99
N ASN A 12 -7.47 -6.48 7.86
CA ASN A 12 -8.10 -5.17 7.76
C ASN A 12 -7.92 -4.52 6.37
N ILE A 13 -7.90 -5.32 5.31
CA ILE A 13 -7.80 -4.85 3.93
C ILE A 13 -8.96 -3.90 3.62
N GLY A 14 -8.67 -2.82 2.88
CA GLY A 14 -9.68 -1.82 2.49
C GLY A 14 -10.17 -0.92 3.63
N ASN A 15 -9.72 -1.14 4.87
CA ASN A 15 -10.06 -0.30 6.02
C ASN A 15 -8.96 0.74 6.30
N PRO A 16 -9.31 1.99 6.68
CA PRO A 16 -8.32 3.00 7.05
C PRO A 16 -7.54 2.59 8.30
N LEU A 17 -6.22 2.56 8.21
CA LEU A 17 -5.35 2.19 9.32
C LEU A 17 -4.65 3.41 9.91
N SER A 18 -4.50 3.44 11.24
CA SER A 18 -3.71 4.45 11.94
C SER A 18 -2.54 3.80 12.67
N SER A 19 -1.32 4.23 12.34
CA SER A 19 -0.09 3.74 12.97
C SER A 19 -0.13 3.89 14.49
N LYS A 20 -0.68 5.01 14.97
CA LYS A 20 -0.89 5.28 16.40
C LYS A 20 -1.88 4.30 17.04
N LYS A 21 -3.03 4.06 16.41
CA LYS A 21 -4.02 3.09 16.96
C LYS A 21 -3.41 1.69 17.07
N ILE A 22 -2.67 1.25 16.04
CA ILE A 22 -1.99 -0.05 16.07
C ILE A 22 -0.97 -0.10 17.21
N SER A 23 -0.13 0.93 17.38
CA SER A 23 0.86 0.95 18.45
C SER A 23 0.23 0.97 19.85
N ASP A 24 -0.85 1.72 20.02
CA ASP A 24 -1.57 1.85 21.29
C ASP A 24 -2.22 0.51 21.66
N THR A 25 -2.88 -0.17 20.72
CA THR A 25 -3.44 -1.52 20.93
C THR A 25 -2.37 -2.57 21.22
N MET A 26 -1.23 -2.53 20.54
CA MET A 26 -0.15 -3.47 20.84
C MET A 26 0.44 -3.22 22.24
N THR A 27 0.60 -1.96 22.62
CA THR A 27 1.12 -1.56 23.93
C THR A 27 0.14 -1.94 25.05
N SER A 28 -1.17 -1.80 24.86
CA SER A 28 -2.18 -2.23 25.83
C SER A 28 -2.20 -3.74 26.03
N LEU A 29 -1.85 -4.52 25.01
CA LEU A 29 -1.64 -5.98 25.08
C LEU A 29 -0.25 -6.37 25.64
N GLY A 30 0.47 -5.44 26.27
CA GLY A 30 1.76 -5.68 26.91
C GLY A 30 2.97 -5.72 25.95
N ARG A 31 2.76 -5.45 24.65
CA ARG A 31 3.83 -5.45 23.63
C ARG A 31 4.21 -4.03 23.26
N LYS A 32 5.14 -3.44 24.02
CA LYS A 32 5.59 -2.05 23.82
C LYS A 32 6.15 -1.84 22.41
N ILE A 33 5.52 -0.94 21.66
CA ILE A 33 5.94 -0.52 20.33
C ILE A 33 5.52 0.94 20.13
N ASN A 34 6.33 1.73 19.42
CA ASN A 34 5.98 3.10 19.07
C ASN A 34 5.35 3.18 17.67
N SER A 35 4.58 4.24 17.41
CA SER A 35 3.92 4.45 16.10
C SER A 35 4.93 4.51 14.95
N ARG A 36 6.10 5.10 15.17
CA ARG A 36 7.18 5.20 14.19
C ARG A 36 7.68 3.82 13.73
N THR A 37 7.74 2.84 14.62
CA THR A 37 8.12 1.47 14.25
C THR A 37 7.03 0.80 13.44
N VAL A 38 5.76 1.05 13.76
CA VAL A 38 4.63 0.57 12.94
C VAL A 38 4.69 1.17 11.54
N GLU A 39 4.95 2.47 11.41
CA GLU A 39 5.13 3.15 10.12
C GLU A 39 6.25 2.52 9.30
N LYS A 40 7.42 2.28 9.92
CA LYS A 40 8.53 1.58 9.26
C LYS A 40 8.17 0.18 8.78
N TYR A 41 7.32 -0.55 9.51
CA TYR A 41 6.85 -1.85 9.07
C TYR A 41 5.93 -1.73 7.85
N LEU A 42 4.99 -0.79 7.86
CA LEU A 42 4.08 -0.54 6.73
C LEU A 42 4.85 -0.07 5.48
N GLU A 43 5.85 0.79 5.67
CA GLU A 43 6.76 1.25 4.62
C GLU A 43 7.53 0.06 4.03
N ALA A 44 8.17 -0.76 4.87
CA ALA A 44 8.88 -1.96 4.42
C ALA A 44 7.98 -2.96 3.68
N PHE A 45 6.73 -3.15 4.13
CA PHE A 45 5.76 -4.00 3.41
C PHE A 45 5.36 -3.42 2.06
N SER A 46 5.29 -2.09 1.95
CA SER A 46 4.96 -1.39 0.71
C SER A 46 6.13 -1.43 -0.28
N GLU A 47 7.35 -1.19 0.19
CA GLU A 47 8.57 -1.27 -0.61
C GLU A 47 8.88 -2.69 -1.09
N SER A 48 8.44 -3.71 -0.34
CA SER A 48 8.53 -5.12 -0.74
C SER A 48 7.36 -5.60 -1.59
N TYR A 49 6.44 -4.69 -1.99
CA TYR A 49 5.28 -5.00 -2.82
C TYR A 49 4.33 -6.05 -2.24
N ILE A 50 4.33 -6.21 -0.91
CA ILE A 50 3.40 -7.11 -0.21
C ILE A 50 2.04 -6.42 -0.02
N ILE A 51 2.08 -5.11 0.22
CA ILE A 51 0.89 -4.26 0.36
C ILE A 51 1.04 -2.98 -0.47
N TYR A 52 -0.09 -2.35 -0.78
CA TYR A 52 -0.17 -1.12 -1.55
C TYR A 52 -1.00 -0.09 -0.78
N PRO A 53 -0.43 1.07 -0.45
CA PRO A 53 -1.16 2.14 0.21
C PRO A 53 -2.04 2.91 -0.79
N ALA A 54 -3.33 2.97 -0.51
CA ALA A 54 -4.25 3.80 -1.27
C ALA A 54 -4.22 5.24 -0.75
N LYS A 55 -3.78 6.16 -1.62
CA LYS A 55 -3.72 7.58 -1.28
C LYS A 55 -5.12 8.15 -1.16
N ARG A 56 -5.36 8.91 -0.09
CA ARG A 56 -6.62 9.61 0.10
C ARG A 56 -6.76 10.76 -0.88
N TYR A 57 -7.82 10.75 -1.67
CA TYR A 57 -8.22 11.88 -2.49
C TYR A 57 -8.98 12.91 -1.62
N ASN A 58 -8.86 14.20 -1.96
CA ASN A 58 -9.51 15.31 -1.23
C ASN A 58 -9.05 15.54 0.23
N ILE A 59 -7.75 15.39 0.50
CA ILE A 59 -7.14 15.80 1.78
C ILE A 59 -6.71 17.28 1.76
N LYS A 60 -6.93 18.00 2.86
CA LYS A 60 -6.59 19.43 3.00
C LYS A 60 -5.99 19.73 4.37
N GLY A 61 -5.00 20.63 4.39
CA GLY A 61 -4.41 21.17 5.62
C GLY A 61 -3.84 20.09 6.56
N LYS A 62 -4.29 20.09 7.83
CA LYS A 62 -3.79 19.17 8.86
C LYS A 62 -4.07 17.69 8.55
N GLU A 63 -4.98 17.38 7.64
CA GLU A 63 -5.25 16.00 7.23
C GLU A 63 -4.06 15.31 6.57
N TYR A 64 -3.14 16.05 5.96
CA TYR A 64 -1.90 15.50 5.41
C TYR A 64 -0.98 14.89 6.48
N LEU A 65 -1.15 15.27 7.75
CA LEU A 65 -0.33 14.79 8.86
C LEU A 65 -0.88 13.52 9.52
N LYS A 66 -2.04 13.03 9.07
CA LYS A 66 -2.66 11.81 9.61
C LYS A 66 -2.28 10.59 8.79
N SER A 67 -1.76 9.56 9.46
CA SER A 67 -1.67 8.20 8.91
C SER A 67 -3.05 7.55 8.95
N LEU A 68 -3.78 7.66 7.83
CA LEU A 68 -5.13 7.11 7.64
C LEU A 68 -5.28 6.49 6.24
N GLU A 69 -4.20 5.89 5.74
CA GLU A 69 -4.20 5.17 4.48
C GLU A 69 -4.99 3.87 4.61
N LYS A 70 -5.70 3.50 3.54
CA LYS A 70 -6.14 2.12 3.33
C LYS A 70 -4.98 1.34 2.73
N TYR A 71 -4.89 0.07 3.07
CA TYR A 71 -3.90 -0.83 2.49
C TYR A 71 -4.60 -1.99 1.78
N TYR A 72 -4.11 -2.28 0.58
CA TYR A 72 -4.51 -3.42 -0.24
C TYR A 72 -3.34 -4.41 -0.33
N ILE A 73 -3.63 -5.69 -0.45
CA ILE A 73 -2.63 -6.75 -0.53
C ILE A 73 -2.43 -7.18 -1.98
N VAL A 74 -1.21 -7.62 -2.30
CA VAL A 74 -0.84 -8.05 -3.66
C VAL A 74 -1.64 -9.25 -4.16
N ASP A 75 -1.99 -10.19 -3.28
CA ASP A 75 -2.65 -11.43 -3.65
C ASP A 75 -3.50 -11.99 -2.50
N ILE A 76 -4.74 -12.35 -2.78
CA ILE A 76 -5.69 -12.87 -1.78
C ILE A 76 -5.26 -14.26 -1.28
N GLY A 77 -4.57 -15.06 -2.08
CA GLY A 77 -3.94 -16.31 -1.67
C GLY A 77 -2.92 -16.13 -0.54
N MET A 78 -2.10 -15.08 -0.58
CA MET A 78 -1.18 -14.77 0.54
C MET A 78 -1.94 -14.50 1.86
N ARG A 79 -3.13 -13.90 1.78
CA ARG A 79 -4.00 -13.76 2.94
C ARG A 79 -4.44 -15.09 3.49
N TYR A 80 -4.94 -15.98 2.63
CA TYR A 80 -5.37 -17.31 3.04
C TYR A 80 -4.23 -18.12 3.66
N MET A 81 -3.00 -18.00 3.14
CA MET A 81 -1.82 -18.64 3.74
C MET A 81 -1.50 -18.11 5.14
N LEU A 82 -1.71 -16.80 5.39
CA LEU A 82 -1.32 -16.17 6.65
C LEU A 82 -2.41 -16.23 7.74
N LEU A 83 -3.68 -16.16 7.35
CA LEU A 83 -4.86 -16.06 8.24
C LEU A 83 -5.77 -17.29 8.20
N GLY A 84 -5.56 -18.22 7.27
CA GLY A 84 -6.43 -19.37 7.04
C GLY A 84 -7.72 -19.01 6.30
N SER A 85 -8.68 -19.93 6.29
CA SER A 85 -9.97 -19.82 5.60
C SER A 85 -11.01 -18.96 6.36
N LYS A 86 -10.56 -18.05 7.23
CA LYS A 86 -11.47 -17.18 7.98
C LYS A 86 -12.27 -16.32 7.01
N MET A 87 -13.59 -16.39 7.14
CA MET A 87 -14.55 -15.65 6.32
C MET A 87 -14.25 -14.14 6.44
N MET A 88 -14.01 -13.50 5.30
CA MET A 88 -13.87 -12.05 5.19
C MET A 88 -15.05 -11.51 4.42
N ASP A 89 -15.37 -10.24 4.63
CA ASP A 89 -16.34 -9.55 3.81
C ASP A 89 -15.91 -9.58 2.33
N THR A 90 -16.72 -10.20 1.49
CA THR A 90 -16.51 -10.28 0.04
C THR A 90 -16.36 -8.89 -0.58
N GLY A 91 -17.00 -7.85 0.00
CA GLY A 91 -16.86 -6.46 -0.43
C GLY A 91 -15.43 -5.95 -0.36
N HIS A 92 -14.70 -6.24 0.74
CA HIS A 92 -13.29 -5.84 0.86
C HIS A 92 -12.37 -6.65 -0.06
N ILE A 93 -12.68 -7.92 -0.33
CA ILE A 93 -11.96 -8.72 -1.32
C ILE A 93 -12.14 -8.09 -2.71
N LEU A 94 -13.37 -7.77 -3.08
CA LEU A 94 -13.69 -7.15 -4.36
C LEU A 94 -13.02 -5.78 -4.50
N GLU A 95 -13.07 -4.95 -3.46
CA GLU A 95 -12.38 -3.66 -3.41
C GLU A 95 -10.86 -3.83 -3.64
N ASN A 96 -10.24 -4.84 -3.03
CA ASN A 96 -8.83 -5.14 -3.25
C ASN A 96 -8.52 -5.54 -4.70
N VAL A 97 -9.34 -6.40 -5.30
CA VAL A 97 -9.16 -6.83 -6.70
C VAL A 97 -9.28 -5.64 -7.65
N VAL A 98 -10.34 -4.83 -7.50
CA VAL A 98 -10.55 -3.64 -8.34
C VAL A 98 -9.39 -2.67 -8.20
N TYR A 99 -8.92 -2.43 -6.97
CA TYR A 99 -7.78 -1.54 -6.73
C TYR A 99 -6.50 -2.03 -7.43
N LEU A 100 -6.18 -3.33 -7.35
CA LEU A 100 -5.00 -3.88 -8.00
C LEU A 100 -5.08 -3.75 -9.53
N GLU A 101 -6.25 -4.01 -10.12
CA GLU A 101 -6.46 -3.84 -11.57
C GLU A 101 -6.25 -2.37 -12.01
N GLU A 102 -6.82 -1.42 -11.26
CA GLU A 102 -6.62 0.00 -11.52
C GLU A 102 -5.16 0.44 -11.38
N ASP A 103 -4.47 0.00 -10.31
CA ASP A 103 -3.08 0.37 -10.04
C ASP A 103 -2.11 -0.27 -11.04
N MET A 104 -2.31 -1.55 -11.39
CA MET A 104 -1.54 -2.24 -12.44
C MET A 104 -1.68 -1.52 -13.78
N MET A 105 -2.90 -1.16 -14.17
CA MET A 105 -3.16 -0.44 -15.41
C MET A 105 -2.50 0.96 -15.40
N TYR A 106 -2.58 1.68 -14.28
CA TYR A 106 -1.92 2.98 -14.13
C TYR A 106 -0.39 2.87 -14.23
N MET A 107 0.21 1.86 -13.60
CA MET A 107 1.65 1.61 -13.66
C MET A 107 2.12 1.30 -15.09
N LEU A 108 1.35 0.49 -15.83
CA LEU A 108 1.63 0.20 -17.24
C LEU A 108 1.58 1.47 -18.10
N VAL A 109 0.54 2.29 -17.95
CA VAL A 109 0.38 3.56 -18.67
C VAL A 109 1.54 4.52 -18.35
N LYS A 110 1.92 4.64 -17.07
CA LYS A 110 3.03 5.49 -16.63
C LYS A 110 4.36 5.04 -17.22
N LEU A 111 4.62 3.73 -17.28
CA LEU A 111 5.81 3.16 -17.91
C LEU A 111 5.86 3.47 -19.42
N ILE A 112 4.73 3.34 -20.13
CA ILE A 112 4.63 3.67 -21.56
C ILE A 112 4.94 5.15 -21.79
N ILE A 113 4.31 6.06 -21.03
CA ILE A 113 4.55 7.50 -21.13
C ILE A 113 6.03 7.82 -20.84
N MET A 114 6.61 7.22 -19.80
CA MET A 114 8.01 7.45 -19.44
C MET A 114 8.97 6.98 -20.55
N LYS A 115 8.70 5.82 -21.17
CA LYS A 115 9.45 5.33 -22.34
C LYS A 115 9.33 6.28 -23.53
N LEU A 116 8.13 6.80 -23.82
CA LEU A 116 7.91 7.76 -24.92
C LEU A 116 8.68 9.08 -24.71
N ILE A 117 8.69 9.61 -23.48
CA ILE A 117 9.47 10.82 -23.14
C ILE A 117 10.97 10.57 -23.33
N LEU A 118 11.47 9.42 -22.88
CA LEU A 118 12.87 9.05 -23.04
C LEU A 118 13.25 8.93 -24.53
N LEU A 119 12.41 8.27 -25.33
CA LEU A 119 12.61 8.14 -26.77
C LEU A 119 12.65 9.51 -27.46
N HIS A 120 11.73 10.42 -27.11
CA HIS A 120 11.73 11.78 -27.65
C HIS A 120 13.01 12.56 -27.28
N LYS A 121 13.51 12.41 -26.05
CA LYS A 121 14.79 13.00 -25.65
C LYS A 121 15.97 12.43 -26.45
N ILE A 122 16.02 11.11 -26.66
CA ILE A 122 17.07 10.45 -27.44
C ILE A 122 17.08 10.96 -28.89
N ILE A 123 15.91 11.05 -29.53
CA ILE A 123 15.78 11.55 -30.91
C ILE A 123 16.25 13.00 -31.01
N LYS A 124 15.87 13.87 -30.05
CA LYS A 124 16.34 15.26 -30.02
C LYS A 124 17.86 15.37 -29.88
N VAL A 125 18.47 14.54 -29.03
CA VAL A 125 19.93 14.50 -28.86
C VAL A 125 20.62 14.04 -30.15
N GLN A 126 20.12 12.99 -30.80
CA GLN A 126 20.67 12.52 -32.08
C GLN A 126 20.56 13.56 -33.21
N PHE A 127 19.51 14.39 -33.21
CA PHE A 127 19.35 15.46 -34.20
C PHE A 127 20.30 16.64 -33.95
N ILE A 128 20.63 16.96 -32.70
CA ILE A 128 21.57 18.03 -32.34
C ILE A 128 23.03 17.67 -32.69
N ILE A 129 23.36 16.37 -32.71
CA ILE A 129 24.72 15.87 -32.99
C ILE A 129 24.96 15.66 -34.50
N ARG A 130 23.93 15.86 -35.34
CA ARG A 130 24.05 15.91 -36.82
C ARG A 130 24.11 17.34 -37.31
#